data_AF-A0A970MW22-F1
#
_entry.id   AF-A0A970MW22-F1
#
_cell.length_a   1.000
_cell.length_b   1.000
_cell.length_c   1.000
_cell.angle_alpha   90.00
_cell.angle_beta   90.00
_cell.angle_gamma   90.00
#
_symmetry.space_group_name_H-M   'P 1'
#
loop_
_entity.id
_entity.type
_entity.pdbx_description
1 polymer ?
#
loop_
_entity_poly.entity_id
_entity_poly.type
_entity_poly.pdbx_seq_one_letter_code
_entity_poly.pdbx_strand_id
1 'polypeptide(L)'
;MKRVVSISLGASKRDSVSQLELLGETFEVSRIGTDGDMVRFAQLIRELDGKVSAIGLGGIDRYLWADNRRYTIRDADRLARIAKITPVVDGSGVKNTIERKTIRYLHDNGLLDFENARVLIVCAVDRFGMAQSIAKYAGNVVYGDLMFSLGIPIPLKSYGAVRAAAAAFLPIIARLPFKWLYPTGSKQEKSSPRYQSYFEWADIIAGDYHFVKRAIPSVESGLLEGKALITNTLTPEDTRMLCERKLGMFVTCMPEQMKSADGRYYATNVFEGVLITLLDKRPEDVSANDYDPLLEQINWKPTIVRPGQEKPTTDL
;
A
#
# COMPACT_ATOMS: atom_id res chain seq x y z
N MET A 1 11.38 -15.37 -20.78
CA MET A 1 10.22 -14.72 -20.13
C MET A 1 10.60 -14.44 -18.68
N LYS A 2 10.53 -13.17 -18.25
CA LYS A 2 10.83 -12.77 -16.86
C LYS A 2 9.68 -13.22 -15.96
N ARG A 3 9.96 -13.65 -14.73
CA ARG A 3 8.93 -14.20 -13.83
C ARG A 3 9.02 -13.56 -12.46
N VAL A 4 7.92 -12.97 -12.01
CA VAL A 4 7.80 -12.33 -10.68
C VAL A 4 6.71 -13.05 -9.89
N VAL A 5 7.06 -13.55 -8.72
CA VAL A 5 6.14 -14.34 -7.89
C VAL A 5 5.91 -13.66 -6.54
N SER A 6 4.67 -13.26 -6.26
CA SER A 6 4.25 -12.81 -4.93
C SER A 6 3.81 -13.99 -4.08
N ILE A 7 4.63 -14.40 -3.11
CA ILE A 7 4.24 -15.36 -2.08
C ILE A 7 3.52 -14.57 -0.98
N SER A 8 2.30 -14.96 -0.62
CA SER A 8 1.42 -14.16 0.23
C SER A 8 0.90 -14.93 1.43
N LEU A 9 0.93 -14.33 2.63
CA LEU A 9 0.27 -14.89 3.83
C LEU A 9 -1.25 -14.76 3.81
N GLY A 10 -1.81 -14.02 2.85
CA GLY A 10 -3.25 -14.01 2.57
C GLY A 10 -3.77 -15.30 1.94
N ALA A 11 -5.09 -15.36 1.75
CA ALA A 11 -5.78 -16.57 1.30
C ALA A 11 -5.32 -17.09 -0.08
N SER A 12 -5.27 -18.42 -0.24
CA SER A 12 -4.97 -19.13 -1.50
C SER A 12 -6.10 -19.07 -2.52
N LYS A 13 -7.35 -18.81 -2.09
CA LYS A 13 -8.49 -18.55 -3.00
C LYS A 13 -8.28 -17.37 -3.96
N ARG A 14 -7.26 -16.54 -3.72
CA ARG A 14 -6.89 -15.38 -4.55
C ARG A 14 -5.65 -15.64 -5.40
N ASP A 15 -5.28 -16.91 -5.56
CA ASP A 15 -4.12 -17.27 -6.36
C ASP A 15 -4.40 -17.01 -7.82
N SER A 16 -3.39 -16.49 -8.51
CA SER A 16 -3.54 -16.01 -9.88
C SER A 16 -2.22 -16.11 -10.62
N VAL A 17 -2.33 -16.26 -11.94
CA VAL A 17 -1.23 -16.18 -12.88
C VAL A 17 -1.71 -15.34 -14.05
N SER A 18 -0.90 -14.39 -14.48
CA SER A 18 -1.21 -13.49 -15.58
C SER A 18 0.06 -13.00 -16.25
N GLN A 19 -0.09 -12.48 -17.46
CA GLN A 19 1.00 -11.81 -18.16
C GLN A 19 0.88 -10.29 -17.97
N LEU A 20 2.02 -9.63 -17.86
CA LEU A 20 2.15 -8.18 -17.80
C LEU A 20 3.19 -7.76 -18.83
N GLU A 21 2.84 -6.82 -19.68
CA GLU A 21 3.79 -6.16 -20.57
C GLU A 21 4.13 -4.78 -20.01
N LEU A 22 5.41 -4.50 -19.80
CA LEU A 22 5.88 -3.22 -19.28
C LEU A 22 7.23 -2.88 -19.89
N LEU A 23 7.36 -1.69 -20.48
CA LEU A 23 8.59 -1.20 -21.12
C LEU A 23 9.17 -2.18 -22.17
N GLY A 24 8.31 -2.81 -22.97
CA GLY A 24 8.71 -3.76 -24.03
C GLY A 24 9.11 -5.15 -23.52
N GLU A 25 8.93 -5.42 -22.22
CA GLU A 25 9.26 -6.69 -21.59
C GLU A 25 8.00 -7.43 -21.13
N THR A 26 7.93 -8.73 -21.41
CA THR A 26 6.83 -9.59 -20.96
C THR A 26 7.21 -10.33 -19.68
N PHE A 27 6.39 -10.14 -18.66
CA PHE A 27 6.48 -10.77 -17.35
C PHE A 27 5.36 -11.79 -17.17
N GLU A 28 5.69 -12.98 -16.70
CA GLU A 28 4.72 -13.82 -15.99
C GLU A 28 4.68 -13.36 -14.53
N VAL A 29 3.50 -12.94 -14.08
CA VAL A 29 3.25 -12.53 -12.72
C VAL A 29 2.34 -13.55 -12.08
N SER A 30 2.72 -14.05 -10.90
CA SER A 30 1.86 -14.94 -10.13
C SER A 30 1.76 -14.55 -8.67
N ARG A 31 0.63 -14.88 -8.07
CA ARG A 31 0.39 -14.75 -6.64
C ARG A 31 0.05 -16.12 -6.07
N ILE A 32 0.77 -16.53 -5.03
CA ILE A 32 0.57 -17.80 -4.33
C ILE A 32 0.30 -17.52 -2.85
N GLY A 33 -0.89 -17.86 -2.39
CA GLY A 33 -1.34 -17.72 -1.01
C GLY A 33 -0.90 -18.90 -0.17
N THR A 34 -0.56 -18.64 1.09
CA THR A 34 -0.18 -19.69 2.05
C THR A 34 -1.16 -19.79 3.22
N ASP A 35 -2.27 -19.06 3.19
CA ASP A 35 -3.32 -19.10 4.23
C ASP A 35 -2.79 -18.81 5.65
N GLY A 36 -1.71 -18.03 5.75
CA GLY A 36 -1.03 -17.70 7.00
C GLY A 36 0.01 -18.73 7.46
N ASP A 37 0.24 -19.80 6.68
CA ASP A 37 1.27 -20.79 6.93
C ASP A 37 2.66 -20.23 6.54
N MET A 38 3.45 -19.91 7.58
CA MET A 38 4.82 -19.42 7.44
C MET A 38 5.81 -20.52 7.01
N VAL A 39 5.53 -21.79 7.31
CA VAL A 39 6.37 -22.92 6.90
C VAL A 39 6.21 -23.13 5.40
N ARG A 40 4.98 -23.15 4.90
CA ARG A 40 4.72 -23.21 3.46
C ARG A 40 5.30 -21.99 2.73
N PHE A 41 5.18 -20.80 3.31
CA PHE A 41 5.81 -19.59 2.78
C PHE A 41 7.33 -19.76 2.62
N ALA A 42 8.00 -20.22 3.67
CA ALA A 42 9.44 -20.47 3.65
C ALA A 42 9.85 -21.56 2.64
N GLN A 43 9.04 -22.60 2.45
CA GLN A 43 9.27 -23.64 1.44
C GLN A 43 9.19 -23.06 0.02
N LEU A 44 8.16 -22.28 -0.28
CA LEU A 44 8.00 -21.64 -1.58
C LEU A 44 9.18 -20.72 -1.93
N ILE A 45 9.72 -19.97 -0.96
CA ILE A 45 10.92 -19.16 -1.22
C ILE A 45 12.10 -20.06 -1.64
N ARG A 46 12.36 -21.16 -0.93
CA ARG A 46 13.44 -22.11 -1.29
C ARG A 46 13.22 -22.74 -2.67
N GLU A 47 11.97 -23.08 -2.98
CA GLU A 47 11.61 -23.72 -4.23
C GLU A 47 11.82 -22.78 -5.44
N LEU A 48 11.61 -21.48 -5.25
CA LEU A 48 11.66 -20.45 -6.30
C LEU A 48 13.02 -19.74 -6.41
N ASP A 49 13.86 -19.79 -5.37
CA ASP A 49 15.19 -19.18 -5.38
C ASP A 49 16.04 -19.72 -6.55
N GLY A 50 16.58 -18.81 -7.35
CA GLY A 50 17.32 -19.11 -8.59
C GLY A 50 16.47 -19.50 -9.80
N LYS A 51 15.13 -19.55 -9.67
CA LYS A 51 14.21 -19.95 -10.77
C LYS A 51 13.30 -18.84 -11.27
N VAL A 52 13.22 -17.73 -10.54
CA VAL A 52 12.39 -16.57 -10.87
C VAL A 52 13.19 -15.28 -10.75
N SER A 53 12.75 -14.24 -11.46
CA SER A 53 13.43 -12.95 -11.55
C SER A 53 13.33 -12.15 -10.23
N ALA A 54 12.19 -12.22 -9.55
CA ALA A 54 12.01 -11.63 -8.23
C ALA A 54 10.91 -12.34 -7.43
N ILE A 55 11.04 -12.31 -6.11
CA ILE A 55 10.02 -12.79 -5.16
C ILE A 55 9.48 -11.61 -4.36
N GLY A 56 8.16 -11.41 -4.42
CA GLY A 56 7.44 -10.45 -3.59
C GLY A 56 6.95 -11.07 -2.28
N LEU A 57 7.15 -10.39 -1.16
CA LEU A 57 6.60 -10.73 0.14
C LEU A 57 5.20 -10.11 0.28
N GLY A 58 4.17 -10.95 0.22
CA GLY A 58 2.77 -10.57 0.30
C GLY A 58 2.19 -10.74 1.70
N GLY A 59 1.43 -9.73 2.15
CA GLY A 59 0.78 -9.75 3.45
C GLY A 59 1.73 -9.62 4.64
N ILE A 60 2.98 -9.23 4.39
CA ILE A 60 3.99 -8.94 5.40
C ILE A 60 4.94 -7.86 4.89
N ASP A 61 5.18 -6.83 5.69
CA ASP A 61 6.21 -5.83 5.39
C ASP A 61 7.51 -6.26 6.03
N ARG A 62 8.61 -6.17 5.28
CA ARG A 62 9.97 -6.34 5.78
C ARG A 62 10.46 -5.07 6.44
N TYR A 63 10.08 -3.92 5.91
CA TYR A 63 10.53 -2.62 6.40
C TYR A 63 9.37 -1.69 6.70
N LEU A 64 9.35 -1.16 7.93
CA LEU A 64 8.57 0.01 8.31
C LEU A 64 9.50 1.21 8.42
N TRP A 65 8.98 2.39 8.12
CA TRP A 65 9.75 3.63 8.11
C TRP A 65 9.12 4.69 9.00
N ALA A 66 9.96 5.38 9.74
CA ALA A 66 9.60 6.65 10.37
C ALA A 66 10.68 7.66 10.00
N ASP A 67 10.35 8.55 9.06
CA ASP A 67 11.30 9.49 8.47
C ASP A 67 12.49 8.75 7.84
N ASN A 68 13.73 9.11 8.19
CA ASN A 68 14.94 8.43 7.70
C ASN A 68 15.29 7.14 8.47
N ARG A 69 14.46 6.72 9.44
CA ARG A 69 14.75 5.52 10.24
C ARG A 69 13.94 4.32 9.75
N ARG A 70 14.66 3.28 9.34
CA ARG A 70 14.11 1.97 8.95
C ARG A 70 14.03 1.01 10.14
N TYR A 71 12.89 0.36 10.30
CA TYR A 71 12.65 -0.71 11.27
C TYR A 71 12.40 -2.01 10.51
N THR A 72 13.26 -2.99 10.75
CA THR A 72 13.20 -4.29 10.07
C THR A 72 12.36 -5.28 10.87
N ILE A 73 11.28 -5.78 10.28
CA ILE A 73 10.44 -6.82 10.88
C ILE A 73 11.19 -8.14 10.86
N ARG A 74 11.49 -8.68 12.06
CA ARG A 74 12.39 -9.83 12.22
C ARG A 74 11.95 -11.06 11.43
N ASP A 75 10.66 -11.40 11.49
CA ASP A 75 10.14 -12.62 10.86
C ASP A 75 10.12 -12.50 9.33
N ALA A 76 9.81 -11.30 8.81
CA ALA A 76 9.86 -11.00 7.38
C ALA A 76 11.30 -11.02 6.84
N ASP A 77 12.25 -10.46 7.59
CA ASP A 77 13.66 -10.45 7.21
C ASP A 77 14.25 -11.86 7.22
N ARG A 78 13.83 -12.71 8.17
CA ARG A 78 14.19 -14.13 8.17
C ARG A 78 13.69 -14.85 6.92
N LEU A 79 12.44 -14.61 6.50
CA LEU A 79 11.91 -15.15 5.26
C LEU A 79 12.70 -14.65 4.06
N ALA A 80 12.91 -13.34 3.94
CA ALA A 80 13.62 -12.74 2.81
C ALA A 80 15.03 -13.33 2.61
N ARG A 81 15.76 -13.57 3.71
CA ARG A 81 17.12 -14.14 3.68
C ARG A 81 17.18 -15.63 3.31
N ILE A 82 16.04 -16.31 3.16
CA ILE A 82 16.00 -17.71 2.70
C ILE A 82 16.53 -17.78 1.26
N ALA A 83 16.07 -16.87 0.39
CA ALA A 83 16.60 -16.76 -0.95
C ALA A 83 18.02 -16.17 -0.92
N LYS A 84 18.92 -16.77 -1.70
CA LYS A 84 20.32 -16.36 -1.84
C LYS A 84 20.59 -15.74 -3.20
N ILE A 85 19.89 -16.22 -4.22
CA ILE A 85 20.11 -15.85 -5.62
C ILE A 85 19.05 -14.84 -6.06
N THR A 86 17.77 -15.19 -5.91
CA THR A 86 16.64 -14.38 -6.38
C THR A 86 16.43 -13.16 -5.47
N PRO A 87 16.31 -11.95 -6.04
CA PRO A 87 15.88 -10.75 -5.33
C PRO A 87 14.56 -10.95 -4.56
N VAL A 88 14.52 -10.50 -3.30
CA VAL A 88 13.30 -10.52 -2.47
C VAL A 88 12.92 -9.12 -2.04
N VAL A 89 11.69 -8.74 -2.37
CA VAL A 89 11.12 -7.40 -2.17
C VAL A 89 9.81 -7.48 -1.38
N ASP A 90 9.40 -6.40 -0.71
CA ASP A 90 8.17 -6.34 0.10
C ASP A 90 7.21 -5.22 -0.34
N GLY A 91 7.55 -4.48 -1.40
CA GLY A 91 6.84 -3.32 -1.89
C GLY A 91 7.27 -2.02 -1.21
N SER A 92 8.15 -2.04 -0.21
CA SER A 92 8.48 -0.84 0.57
C SER A 92 9.20 0.21 -0.26
N GLY A 93 10.06 -0.15 -1.22
CA GLY A 93 10.72 0.81 -2.12
C GLY A 93 9.72 1.52 -3.03
N VAL A 94 8.74 0.79 -3.56
CA VAL A 94 7.63 1.37 -4.33
C VAL A 94 6.76 2.26 -3.44
N LYS A 95 6.31 1.79 -2.26
CA LYS A 95 5.52 2.59 -1.31
C LYS A 95 6.23 3.91 -0.96
N ASN A 96 7.55 3.85 -0.75
CA ASN A 96 8.39 5.01 -0.48
C ASN A 96 8.43 6.01 -1.65
N THR A 97 8.18 5.57 -2.87
CA THR A 97 8.34 6.38 -4.07
C THR A 97 7.00 6.91 -4.57
N ILE A 98 6.11 6.02 -4.99
CA ILE A 98 4.87 6.40 -5.68
C ILE A 98 3.89 7.10 -4.74
N GLU A 99 3.83 6.75 -3.45
CA GLU A 99 2.89 7.39 -2.53
C GLU A 99 3.25 8.86 -2.27
N ARG A 100 4.55 9.20 -2.25
CA ARG A 100 4.99 10.60 -2.18
C ARG A 100 4.62 11.37 -3.43
N LYS A 101 4.90 10.76 -4.58
CA LYS A 101 4.59 11.36 -5.88
C LYS A 101 3.10 11.55 -6.05
N THR A 102 2.25 10.64 -5.56
CA THR A 102 0.78 10.77 -5.62
C THR A 102 0.33 12.01 -4.89
N ILE A 103 0.77 12.21 -3.64
CA ILE A 103 0.37 13.39 -2.87
C ILE A 103 0.85 14.68 -3.53
N ARG A 104 2.11 14.71 -3.98
CA ARG A 104 2.66 15.84 -4.73
C ARG A 104 1.86 16.13 -6.01
N TYR A 105 1.54 15.10 -6.79
CA TYR A 105 0.77 15.24 -8.02
C TYR A 105 -0.62 15.84 -7.76
N LEU A 106 -1.32 15.36 -6.72
CA LEU A 106 -2.64 15.87 -6.35
C LEU A 106 -2.59 17.33 -5.89
N HIS A 107 -1.54 17.70 -5.17
CA HIS A 107 -1.29 19.07 -4.71
C HIS A 107 -0.93 20.01 -5.87
N ASP A 108 0.12 19.68 -6.62
CA ASP A 108 0.70 20.56 -7.65
C ASP A 108 -0.25 20.80 -8.82
N ASN A 109 -1.17 19.88 -9.08
CA ASN A 109 -2.22 20.03 -10.11
C ASN A 109 -3.54 20.61 -9.57
N GLY A 110 -3.59 21.06 -8.31
CA GLY A 110 -4.79 21.64 -7.70
C GLY A 110 -5.98 20.68 -7.63
N LEU A 111 -5.73 19.37 -7.60
CA LEU A 111 -6.77 18.34 -7.58
C LEU A 111 -7.38 18.15 -6.19
N LEU A 112 -6.59 18.42 -5.15
CA LEU A 112 -7.02 18.45 -3.75
C LEU A 112 -6.32 19.61 -3.03
N ASP A 113 -7.11 20.41 -2.31
CA ASP A 113 -6.61 21.49 -1.46
C ASP A 113 -6.21 20.94 -0.08
N PHE A 114 -4.97 20.47 0.02
CA PHE A 114 -4.44 19.95 1.28
C PHE A 114 -4.27 21.03 2.35
N GLU A 115 -4.04 22.29 1.97
CA GLU A 115 -3.75 23.38 2.90
C GLU A 115 -4.97 23.68 3.77
N ASN A 116 -6.16 23.71 3.16
CA ASN A 116 -7.42 24.01 3.84
C ASN A 116 -8.21 22.77 4.29
N ALA A 117 -7.90 21.58 3.77
CA ALA A 117 -8.62 20.35 4.11
C ALA A 117 -8.22 19.77 5.48
N ARG A 118 -9.19 19.11 6.11
CA ARG A 118 -8.95 18.21 7.25
C ARG A 118 -8.59 16.82 6.74
N VAL A 119 -7.39 16.34 7.06
CA VAL A 119 -6.89 15.06 6.53
C VAL A 119 -6.83 14.01 7.63
N LEU A 120 -7.50 12.87 7.43
CA LEU A 120 -7.35 11.68 8.26
C LEU A 120 -6.46 10.66 7.56
N ILE A 121 -5.32 10.32 8.16
CA ILE A 121 -4.49 9.19 7.70
C ILE A 121 -4.70 8.01 8.64
N VAL A 122 -5.31 6.92 8.17
CA VAL A 122 -5.66 5.79 9.07
C VAL A 122 -4.45 4.98 9.53
N CYS A 123 -3.37 4.92 8.74
CA CYS A 123 -2.14 4.16 9.05
C CYS A 123 -0.89 4.83 8.47
N ALA A 124 -0.32 5.80 9.19
CA ALA A 124 0.80 6.61 8.70
C ALA A 124 2.12 5.84 8.59
N VAL A 125 2.40 4.92 9.51
CA VAL A 125 3.66 4.17 9.54
C VAL A 125 3.77 3.15 8.41
N ASP A 126 2.67 2.49 8.03
CA ASP A 126 2.64 1.61 6.85
C ASP A 126 2.71 2.42 5.54
N ARG A 127 2.08 3.60 5.51
CA ARG A 127 1.99 4.50 4.35
C ARG A 127 2.86 5.74 4.53
N PHE A 128 4.11 5.52 4.91
CA PHE A 128 4.97 6.60 5.37
C PHE A 128 5.28 7.65 4.29
N GLY A 129 5.39 7.24 3.02
CA GLY A 129 5.59 8.17 1.90
C GLY A 129 4.41 9.13 1.77
N MET A 130 3.20 8.58 1.81
CA MET A 130 1.96 9.36 1.85
C MET A 130 1.92 10.31 3.05
N ALA A 131 2.16 9.78 4.25
CA ALA A 131 2.08 10.53 5.51
C ALA A 131 3.09 11.68 5.59
N GLN A 132 4.33 11.46 5.14
CA GLN A 132 5.37 12.48 5.13
C GLN A 132 5.05 13.59 4.12
N SER A 133 4.45 13.24 2.98
CA SER A 133 4.09 14.22 1.96
C SER A 133 2.88 15.05 2.40
N ILE A 134 1.85 14.41 2.97
CA ILE A 134 0.71 15.12 3.55
C ILE A 134 1.17 16.06 4.67
N ALA A 135 2.13 15.64 5.51
CA ALA A 135 2.69 16.51 6.56
C ALA A 135 3.34 17.80 6.04
N LYS A 136 3.73 17.85 4.75
CA LYS A 136 4.30 19.04 4.12
C LYS A 136 3.24 19.99 3.57
N TYR A 137 2.13 19.46 3.08
CA TYR A 137 1.11 20.23 2.36
C TYR A 137 -0.14 20.52 3.20
N ALA A 138 -0.42 19.73 4.24
CA ALA A 138 -1.61 19.87 5.05
C ALA A 138 -1.31 20.41 6.45
N GLY A 139 -2.01 21.47 6.84
CA GLY A 139 -1.93 22.06 8.18
C GLY A 139 -2.78 21.35 9.23
N ASN A 140 -3.81 20.60 8.81
CA ASN A 140 -4.79 20.00 9.72
C ASN A 140 -4.92 18.49 9.50
N VAL A 141 -4.08 17.72 10.20
CA VAL A 141 -3.95 16.27 9.99
C VAL A 141 -4.17 15.49 11.28
N VAL A 142 -4.95 14.41 11.20
CA VAL A 142 -5.02 13.36 12.22
C VAL A 142 -4.37 12.10 11.67
N TYR A 143 -3.32 11.64 12.33
CA TYR A 143 -2.69 10.35 12.09
C TYR A 143 -3.28 9.33 13.07
N GLY A 144 -3.88 8.29 12.49
CA GLY A 144 -4.73 7.33 13.17
C GLY A 144 -4.02 6.07 13.64
N ASP A 145 -2.69 5.99 13.56
CA ASP A 145 -1.90 4.79 13.86
C ASP A 145 -2.25 4.16 15.23
N LEU A 146 -2.34 4.97 16.28
CA LEU A 146 -2.73 4.47 17.60
C LEU A 146 -4.17 3.96 17.62
N MET A 147 -5.09 4.67 16.95
CA MET A 147 -6.52 4.36 16.94
C MET A 147 -6.81 3.11 16.09
N PHE A 148 -6.45 3.12 14.81
CA PHE A 148 -6.84 2.07 13.87
C PHE A 148 -5.90 0.87 13.87
N SER A 149 -4.62 1.04 14.22
CA SER A 149 -3.67 -0.09 14.28
C SER A 149 -3.57 -0.72 15.67
N LEU A 150 -3.56 0.09 16.74
CA LEU A 150 -3.40 -0.41 18.11
C LEU A 150 -4.69 -0.41 18.95
N GLY A 151 -5.76 0.24 18.49
CA GLY A 151 -7.01 0.36 19.25
C GLY A 151 -6.94 1.34 20.44
N ILE A 152 -5.89 2.15 20.51
CA ILE A 152 -5.68 3.15 21.55
C ILE A 152 -6.37 4.45 21.10
N PRO A 153 -7.36 4.99 21.83
CA PRO A 153 -8.21 6.11 21.39
C PRO A 153 -7.51 7.48 21.52
N ILE A 154 -6.27 7.60 21.04
CA ILE A 154 -5.47 8.82 21.11
C ILE A 154 -5.13 9.26 19.67
N PRO A 155 -5.63 10.42 19.20
CA PRO A 155 -5.27 10.94 17.89
C PRO A 155 -3.87 11.58 17.94
N LEU A 156 -3.07 11.35 16.90
CA LEU A 156 -1.81 12.06 16.71
C LEU A 156 -2.06 13.21 15.74
N LYS A 157 -1.76 14.45 16.15
CA LYS A 157 -2.06 15.67 15.36
C LYS A 157 -0.85 16.28 14.66
N SER A 158 0.30 15.63 14.73
CA SER A 158 1.51 16.08 14.04
C SER A 158 2.37 14.90 13.63
N TYR A 159 3.09 15.07 12.52
CA TYR A 159 4.04 14.05 12.07
C TYR A 159 5.17 13.83 13.10
N GLY A 160 5.53 14.86 13.87
CA GLY A 160 6.45 14.73 15.00
C GLY A 160 5.96 13.73 16.06
N ALA A 161 4.67 13.76 16.38
CA ALA A 161 4.07 12.80 17.32
C ALA A 161 4.05 11.37 16.76
N VAL A 162 3.81 11.20 15.45
CA VAL A 162 3.95 9.90 14.77
C VAL A 162 5.37 9.37 14.90
N ARG A 163 6.40 10.20 14.67
CA ARG A 163 7.81 9.79 14.82
C ARG A 163 8.13 9.37 16.25
N ALA A 164 7.64 10.10 17.24
CA ALA A 164 7.86 9.76 18.65
C ALA A 164 7.19 8.42 19.01
N ALA A 165 5.93 8.23 18.62
CA ALA A 165 5.21 6.97 18.82
C ALA A 165 5.93 5.81 18.11
N ALA A 166 6.32 5.99 16.85
CA ALA A 166 7.06 5.00 16.08
C ALA A 166 8.38 4.62 16.76
N ALA A 167 9.15 5.60 17.26
CA ALA A 167 10.39 5.35 17.98
C ALA A 167 10.21 4.57 19.29
N ALA A 168 9.07 4.75 19.97
CA ALA A 168 8.74 4.03 21.19
C ALA A 168 8.26 2.59 20.90
N PHE A 169 7.35 2.41 19.95
CA PHE A 169 6.64 1.14 19.74
C PHE A 169 7.29 0.22 18.69
N LEU A 170 7.86 0.76 17.60
CA LEU A 170 8.39 -0.06 16.51
C LEU A 170 9.56 -0.98 16.89
N PRO A 171 10.51 -0.60 17.76
CA PRO A 171 11.55 -1.53 18.20
C PRO A 171 11.01 -2.80 18.88
N ILE A 172 9.87 -2.68 19.57
CA ILE A 172 9.18 -3.79 20.24
C ILE A 172 8.37 -4.56 19.21
N ILE A 173 7.51 -3.87 18.45
CA ILE A 173 6.64 -4.43 17.42
C ILE A 173 7.44 -5.26 16.41
N ALA A 174 8.57 -4.74 15.91
CA ALA A 174 9.41 -5.43 14.93
C ALA A 174 9.98 -6.78 15.42
N ARG A 175 9.95 -7.05 16.73
CA ARG A 175 10.43 -8.28 17.36
C ARG A 175 9.30 -9.22 17.81
N LEU A 176 8.05 -8.76 17.80
CA LEU A 176 6.90 -9.58 18.16
C LEU A 176 6.66 -10.67 17.10
N PRO A 177 6.06 -11.81 17.48
CA PRO A 177 5.66 -12.82 16.52
C PRO A 177 4.69 -12.24 15.48
N PHE A 178 4.91 -12.55 14.20
CA PHE A 178 4.09 -12.03 13.10
C PHE A 178 2.56 -12.15 13.33
N LYS A 179 2.10 -13.26 13.92
CA LYS A 179 0.67 -13.53 14.21
C LYS A 179 0.00 -12.47 15.08
N TRP A 180 0.77 -11.67 15.82
CA TRP A 180 0.25 -10.60 16.68
C TRP A 180 0.19 -9.25 15.97
N LEU A 181 1.04 -9.05 14.97
CA LEU A 181 1.14 -7.81 14.20
C LEU A 181 0.11 -7.76 13.08
N TYR A 182 -0.10 -8.91 12.42
CA TYR A 182 -0.95 -8.99 11.25
C TYR A 182 -2.10 -9.97 11.49
N PRO A 183 -3.36 -9.53 11.38
CA PRO A 183 -4.49 -10.45 11.34
C PRO A 183 -4.39 -11.28 10.05
N THR A 184 -4.23 -12.60 10.18
CA THR A 184 -4.12 -13.53 9.03
C THR A 184 -5.47 -14.12 8.65
N GLY A 185 -5.60 -14.49 7.36
CA GLY A 185 -6.75 -15.22 6.84
C GLY A 185 -8.08 -14.46 6.97
N SER A 186 -9.12 -15.17 7.41
CA SER A 186 -10.51 -14.66 7.51
C SER A 186 -10.70 -13.53 8.53
N LYS A 187 -9.73 -13.28 9.42
CA LYS A 187 -9.79 -12.13 10.35
C LYS A 187 -9.66 -10.78 9.65
N GLN A 188 -9.20 -10.75 8.40
CA GLN A 188 -9.14 -9.55 7.56
C GLN A 188 -10.52 -9.11 7.03
N GLU A 189 -11.49 -10.02 6.96
CA GLU A 189 -12.79 -9.77 6.32
C GLU A 189 -13.84 -9.17 7.28
N LYS A 190 -13.55 -9.07 8.59
CA LYS A 190 -14.49 -8.49 9.57
C LYS A 190 -14.40 -6.96 9.60
N SER A 191 -15.49 -6.31 9.19
CA SER A 191 -15.72 -4.88 9.41
C SER A 191 -16.06 -4.62 10.89
N SER A 192 -15.41 -3.63 11.50
CA SER A 192 -15.72 -3.11 12.82
C SER A 192 -15.64 -1.59 12.74
N PRO A 193 -16.74 -0.91 12.40
CA PRO A 193 -16.78 0.54 12.36
C PRO A 193 -16.30 1.11 13.69
N ARG A 194 -15.25 1.93 13.66
CA ARG A 194 -14.63 2.55 14.84
C ARG A 194 -14.20 3.97 14.51
N TYR A 195 -14.15 4.84 15.52
CA TYR A 195 -13.64 6.21 15.39
C TYR A 195 -14.36 7.03 14.29
N GLN A 196 -15.68 6.83 14.14
CA GLN A 196 -16.52 7.44 13.10
C GLN A 196 -16.48 8.97 13.11
N SER A 197 -16.33 9.58 14.29
CA SER A 197 -16.18 11.03 14.44
C SER A 197 -14.99 11.60 13.66
N TYR A 198 -13.94 10.82 13.40
CA TYR A 198 -12.82 11.26 12.58
C TYR A 198 -13.10 11.15 11.08
N PHE A 199 -13.94 10.20 10.66
CA PHE A 199 -14.42 10.14 9.27
C PHE A 199 -15.37 11.31 8.97
N GLU A 200 -16.25 11.63 9.92
CA GLU A 200 -17.11 12.81 9.85
C GLU A 200 -16.29 14.11 9.77
N TRP A 201 -15.28 14.23 10.63
CA TRP A 201 -14.39 15.39 10.70
C TRP A 201 -13.50 15.55 9.47
N ALA A 202 -13.08 14.48 8.80
CA ALA A 202 -12.12 14.59 7.70
C ALA A 202 -12.77 15.01 6.38
N ASP A 203 -12.11 15.82 5.57
CA ASP A 203 -12.49 16.12 4.17
C ASP A 203 -11.77 15.16 3.20
N ILE A 204 -10.53 14.78 3.57
CA ILE A 204 -9.69 13.81 2.85
C ILE A 204 -9.35 12.65 3.79
N ILE A 205 -9.59 11.43 3.34
CA ILE A 205 -9.19 10.19 4.03
C ILE A 205 -8.04 9.57 3.26
N ALA A 206 -7.01 9.12 3.95
CA ALA A 206 -5.81 8.56 3.33
C ALA A 206 -5.31 7.31 4.06
N GLY A 207 -4.71 6.37 3.35
CA GLY A 207 -4.02 5.23 3.93
C GLY A 207 -4.25 3.92 3.19
N ASP A 208 -3.88 2.81 3.81
CA ASP A 208 -4.10 1.47 3.25
C ASP A 208 -5.60 1.13 3.22
N TYR A 209 -6.08 0.66 2.07
CA TYR A 209 -7.49 0.42 1.89
C TYR A 209 -8.05 -0.68 2.81
N HIS A 210 -7.26 -1.69 3.20
CA HIS A 210 -7.72 -2.69 4.17
C HIS A 210 -7.94 -2.09 5.55
N PHE A 211 -7.12 -1.12 5.98
CA PHE A 211 -7.36 -0.39 7.23
C PHE A 211 -8.61 0.49 7.11
N VAL A 212 -8.76 1.21 6.00
CA VAL A 212 -9.95 2.03 5.73
C VAL A 212 -11.20 1.15 5.72
N LYS A 213 -11.25 0.09 4.91
CA LYS A 213 -12.41 -0.82 4.74
C LYS A 213 -12.90 -1.42 6.06
N ARG A 214 -12.00 -1.68 7.02
CA ARG A 214 -12.39 -2.23 8.33
C ARG A 214 -13.11 -1.23 9.23
N ALA A 215 -12.80 0.05 9.09
CA ALA A 215 -13.34 1.11 9.94
C ALA A 215 -14.34 2.04 9.22
N ILE A 216 -14.46 1.91 7.90
CA ILE A 216 -15.26 2.78 7.04
C ILE A 216 -16.72 2.85 7.53
N PRO A 217 -17.35 4.05 7.50
CA PRO A 217 -18.77 4.19 7.80
C PRO A 217 -19.67 3.33 6.90
N SER A 218 -20.86 3.01 7.40
CA SER A 218 -21.90 2.35 6.62
C SER A 218 -22.45 3.30 5.54
N VAL A 219 -23.07 2.75 4.49
CA VAL A 219 -23.61 3.55 3.38
C VAL A 219 -24.69 4.50 3.89
N GLU A 220 -25.53 4.02 4.82
CA GLU A 220 -26.66 4.74 5.39
C GLU A 220 -26.23 5.96 6.22
N SER A 221 -24.99 5.97 6.72
CA SER A 221 -24.49 7.09 7.52
C SER A 221 -24.28 8.38 6.72
N GLY A 222 -24.11 8.28 5.39
CA GLY A 222 -23.79 9.42 4.52
C GLY A 222 -22.43 10.10 4.80
N LEU A 223 -21.66 9.61 5.78
CA LEU A 223 -20.45 10.28 6.28
C LEU A 223 -19.32 10.37 5.26
N LEU A 224 -19.40 9.68 4.13
CA LEU A 224 -18.37 9.74 3.08
C LEU A 224 -18.80 10.53 1.84
N GLU A 225 -20.03 11.03 1.80
CA GLU A 225 -20.55 11.75 0.64
C GLU A 225 -19.70 13.00 0.35
N GLY A 226 -19.25 13.13 -0.89
CA GLY A 226 -18.42 14.25 -1.36
C GLY A 226 -16.96 14.26 -0.89
N LYS A 227 -16.54 13.37 0.00
CA LYS A 227 -15.15 13.31 0.51
C LYS A 227 -14.19 12.71 -0.51
N ALA A 228 -12.89 12.95 -0.31
CA ALA A 228 -11.82 12.32 -1.10
C ALA A 228 -11.18 11.14 -0.34
N LEU A 229 -10.90 10.05 -1.04
CA LEU A 229 -10.13 8.91 -0.51
C LEU A 229 -8.83 8.70 -1.30
N ILE A 230 -7.68 8.73 -0.65
CA ILE A 230 -6.37 8.42 -1.25
C ILE A 230 -5.86 7.10 -0.68
N THR A 231 -5.61 6.11 -1.53
CA THR A 231 -5.26 4.77 -1.07
C THR A 231 -4.27 4.05 -2.00
N ASN A 232 -3.93 2.80 -1.67
CA ASN A 232 -2.97 1.99 -2.40
C ASN A 232 -3.58 1.35 -3.64
N THR A 233 -4.48 0.39 -3.46
CA THR A 233 -5.08 -0.42 -4.53
C THR A 233 -6.52 -0.74 -4.20
N LEU A 234 -7.36 -0.83 -5.23
CA LEU A 234 -8.76 -1.21 -5.10
C LEU A 234 -9.06 -2.39 -6.01
N THR A 235 -9.90 -3.31 -5.54
CA THR A 235 -10.53 -4.30 -6.43
C THR A 235 -11.78 -3.72 -7.08
N PRO A 236 -12.32 -4.32 -8.16
CA PRO A 236 -13.59 -3.89 -8.75
C PRO A 236 -14.77 -3.88 -7.75
N GLU A 237 -14.77 -4.77 -6.78
CA GLU A 237 -15.77 -4.79 -5.70
C GLU A 237 -15.60 -3.58 -4.76
N ASP A 238 -14.37 -3.28 -4.38
CA ASP A 238 -14.06 -2.12 -3.54
C ASP A 238 -14.47 -0.82 -4.23
N THR A 239 -14.18 -0.69 -5.52
CA THR A 239 -14.62 0.45 -6.35
C THR A 239 -16.14 0.61 -6.31
N ARG A 240 -16.91 -0.47 -6.46
CA ARG A 240 -18.39 -0.41 -6.36
C ARG A 240 -18.86 0.03 -4.98
N MET A 241 -18.30 -0.55 -3.91
CA MET A 241 -18.62 -0.19 -2.52
C MET A 241 -18.32 1.28 -2.22
N LEU A 242 -17.29 1.85 -2.84
CA LEU A 242 -16.91 3.26 -2.69
C LEU A 242 -17.83 4.19 -3.49
N CYS A 243 -18.24 3.78 -4.69
CA CYS A 243 -19.25 4.49 -5.48
C CYS A 243 -20.61 4.54 -4.76
N GLU A 244 -21.05 3.45 -4.13
CA GLU A 244 -22.28 3.42 -3.32
C GLU A 244 -22.26 4.42 -2.16
N ARG A 245 -21.07 4.75 -1.64
CA ARG A 245 -20.85 5.73 -0.56
C ARG A 245 -20.74 7.17 -1.06
N LYS A 246 -20.91 7.39 -2.37
CA LYS A 246 -20.91 8.71 -3.02
C LYS A 246 -19.69 9.58 -2.69
N LEU A 247 -18.51 8.95 -2.62
CA LEU A 247 -17.26 9.72 -2.53
C LEU A 247 -17.16 10.67 -3.72
N GLY A 248 -16.69 11.90 -3.48
CA GLY A 248 -16.45 12.87 -4.55
C GLY A 248 -15.25 12.47 -5.42
N MET A 249 -14.27 11.79 -4.81
CA MET A 249 -13.07 11.32 -5.47
C MET A 249 -12.47 10.11 -4.73
N PHE A 250 -11.93 9.14 -5.46
CA PHE A 250 -10.93 8.25 -4.89
C PHE A 250 -9.73 8.09 -5.81
N VAL A 251 -8.55 7.99 -5.20
CA VAL A 251 -7.24 7.98 -5.85
C VAL A 251 -6.48 6.74 -5.41
N THR A 252 -5.89 6.03 -6.36
CA THR A 252 -4.93 4.94 -6.08
C THR A 252 -3.54 5.29 -6.58
N CYS A 253 -2.51 4.93 -5.81
CA CYS A 253 -1.12 5.24 -6.16
C CYS A 253 -0.56 4.39 -7.32
N MET A 254 -1.20 3.23 -7.57
CA MET A 254 -0.78 2.31 -8.63
C MET A 254 -1.13 2.86 -10.01
N PRO A 255 -0.20 2.77 -10.99
CA PRO A 255 -0.45 3.20 -12.36
C PRO A 255 -1.33 2.19 -13.12
N GLU A 256 -2.04 2.64 -14.16
CA GLU A 256 -2.97 1.82 -14.95
C GLU A 256 -2.29 0.62 -15.63
N GLN A 257 -1.01 0.77 -16.01
CA GLN A 257 -0.19 -0.30 -16.59
C GLN A 257 -0.02 -1.49 -15.64
N MET A 258 -0.20 -1.29 -14.33
CA MET A 258 -0.13 -2.36 -13.33
C MET A 258 -1.50 -2.97 -13.00
N LYS A 259 -2.50 -2.73 -13.84
CA LYS A 259 -3.81 -3.36 -13.76
C LYS A 259 -3.82 -4.63 -14.61
N SER A 260 -4.18 -5.76 -14.00
CA SER A 260 -4.40 -7.01 -14.70
C SER A 260 -5.66 -6.96 -15.55
N ALA A 261 -5.77 -7.87 -16.52
CA ALA A 261 -6.89 -7.96 -17.45
C ALA A 261 -8.26 -8.17 -16.75
N ASP A 262 -8.28 -8.71 -15.53
CA ASP A 262 -9.49 -8.86 -14.70
C ASP A 262 -9.87 -7.56 -13.93
N GLY A 263 -9.14 -6.47 -14.17
CA GLY A 263 -9.38 -5.16 -13.58
C GLY A 263 -8.81 -4.94 -12.18
N ARG A 264 -8.02 -5.88 -11.65
CA ARG A 264 -7.34 -5.73 -10.34
C ARG A 264 -5.96 -5.09 -10.52
N TYR A 265 -5.50 -4.34 -9.53
CA TYR A 265 -4.11 -3.88 -9.53
C TYR A 265 -3.19 -4.91 -8.87
N TYR A 266 -2.03 -5.13 -9.46
CA TYR A 266 -0.97 -5.88 -8.80
C TYR A 266 -0.53 -5.17 -7.51
N ALA A 267 -0.15 -5.94 -6.49
CA ALA A 267 0.33 -5.38 -5.23
C ALA A 267 1.68 -4.65 -5.40
N THR A 268 2.02 -3.78 -4.44
CA THR A 268 3.28 -3.03 -4.48
C THR A 268 4.52 -3.92 -4.47
N ASN A 269 4.47 -5.11 -3.84
CA ASN A 269 5.59 -6.07 -3.87
C ASN A 269 5.81 -6.69 -5.27
N VAL A 270 4.76 -6.83 -6.07
CA VAL A 270 4.85 -7.30 -7.45
C VAL A 270 5.43 -6.19 -8.29
N PHE A 271 4.90 -4.97 -8.12
CA PHE A 271 5.41 -3.83 -8.88
C PHE A 271 6.89 -3.58 -8.59
N GLU A 272 7.30 -3.63 -7.31
CA GLU A 272 8.70 -3.54 -6.94
C GLU A 272 9.51 -4.67 -7.57
N GLY A 273 9.01 -5.90 -7.58
CA GLY A 273 9.69 -7.03 -8.20
C GLY A 273 9.91 -6.86 -9.71
N VAL A 274 8.91 -6.29 -10.40
CA VAL A 274 9.01 -5.93 -11.83
C VAL A 274 10.05 -4.84 -12.03
N LEU A 275 9.99 -3.75 -11.27
CA LEU A 275 10.95 -2.64 -11.38
C LEU A 275 12.38 -3.09 -11.06
N ILE A 276 12.59 -3.86 -10.00
CA ILE A 276 13.90 -4.44 -9.65
C ILE A 276 14.43 -5.34 -10.77
N THR A 277 13.56 -6.13 -11.41
CA THR A 277 13.94 -6.96 -12.55
C THR A 277 14.31 -6.11 -13.78
N LEU A 278 13.65 -4.97 -14.00
CA LEU A 278 13.97 -4.05 -15.09
C LEU A 278 15.26 -3.25 -14.83
N LEU A 279 15.53 -2.89 -13.58
CA LEU A 279 16.76 -2.22 -13.19
C LEU A 279 17.99 -3.14 -13.25
N ASP A 280 17.78 -4.46 -13.22
CA ASP A 280 18.85 -5.47 -13.12
C ASP A 280 19.78 -5.22 -11.92
N LYS A 281 19.17 -4.84 -10.78
CA LYS A 281 19.87 -4.53 -9.53
C LYS A 281 19.35 -5.40 -8.39
N ARG A 282 20.13 -5.51 -7.32
CA ARG A 282 19.64 -6.11 -6.06
C ARG A 282 18.86 -5.06 -5.25
N PRO A 283 17.78 -5.44 -4.54
CA PRO A 283 16.97 -4.49 -3.76
C PRO A 283 17.76 -3.67 -2.73
N GLU A 284 18.83 -4.24 -2.17
CA GLU A 284 19.74 -3.57 -1.24
C GLU A 284 20.55 -2.42 -1.85
N ASP A 285 20.73 -2.43 -3.18
CA ASP A 285 21.51 -1.44 -3.93
C ASP A 285 20.62 -0.39 -4.62
N VAL A 286 19.31 -0.41 -4.34
CA VAL A 286 18.30 0.43 -4.97
C VAL A 286 17.72 1.42 -3.96
N SER A 287 17.79 2.71 -4.31
CA SER A 287 17.15 3.79 -3.58
C SER A 287 15.80 4.17 -4.20
N ALA A 288 15.03 5.02 -3.53
CA ALA A 288 13.77 5.53 -4.10
C ALA A 288 13.97 6.26 -5.44
N ASN A 289 15.10 6.95 -5.60
CA ASN A 289 15.40 7.72 -6.80
C ASN A 289 15.75 6.83 -8.01
N ASP A 290 16.23 5.60 -7.77
CA ASP A 290 16.52 4.65 -8.85
C ASP A 290 15.25 4.20 -9.59
N TYR A 291 14.08 4.31 -8.98
CA TYR A 291 12.80 4.01 -9.63
C TYR A 291 12.33 5.14 -10.55
N ASP A 292 12.79 6.38 -10.35
CA ASP A 292 12.27 7.55 -11.07
C ASP A 292 12.37 7.44 -12.59
N PRO A 293 13.50 7.03 -13.20
CA PRO A 293 13.59 6.90 -14.65
C PRO A 293 12.60 5.88 -15.23
N LEU A 294 12.34 4.78 -14.51
CA LEU A 294 11.35 3.77 -14.96
C LEU A 294 9.92 4.31 -14.83
N LEU A 295 9.63 5.03 -13.73
CA LEU A 295 8.34 5.68 -13.52
C LEU A 295 8.06 6.74 -14.58
N GLU A 296 9.07 7.50 -15.00
CA GLU A 296 8.97 8.46 -16.11
C GLU A 296 8.71 7.76 -17.44
N GLN A 297 9.44 6.68 -17.75
CA GLN A 297 9.25 5.92 -18.99
C GLN A 297 7.87 5.28 -19.11
N ILE A 298 7.27 4.82 -18.00
CA ILE A 298 5.89 4.31 -18.01
C ILE A 298 4.85 5.44 -17.93
N ASN A 299 5.27 6.72 -17.97
CA ASN A 299 4.41 7.88 -17.77
C ASN A 299 3.51 7.72 -16.53
N TRP A 300 4.14 7.37 -15.40
CA TRP A 300 3.44 7.09 -14.16
C TRP A 300 2.55 8.28 -13.77
N LYS A 301 1.28 7.98 -13.50
CA LYS A 301 0.30 8.89 -12.88
C LYS A 301 -0.53 8.10 -11.88
N PRO A 302 -1.02 8.73 -10.79
CA PRO A 302 -1.99 8.08 -9.93
C PRO A 302 -3.32 7.90 -10.68
N THR A 303 -4.03 6.80 -10.42
CA THR A 303 -5.38 6.62 -10.97
C THR A 303 -6.37 7.44 -10.14
N ILE A 304 -7.13 8.31 -10.80
CA ILE A 304 -8.13 9.18 -10.17
C ILE A 304 -9.50 8.80 -10.70
N VAL A 305 -10.45 8.57 -9.80
CA VAL A 305 -11.84 8.29 -10.14
C VAL A 305 -12.75 9.31 -9.47
N ARG A 306 -13.65 9.89 -10.26
CA ARG A 306 -14.73 10.78 -9.81
C ARG A 306 -16.07 10.10 -10.07
N PRO A 307 -16.70 9.48 -9.06
CA PRO A 307 -17.99 8.81 -9.24
C PRO A 307 -19.04 9.76 -9.84
N GLY A 308 -19.78 9.29 -10.85
CA GLY A 308 -20.84 10.08 -11.50
C GLY A 308 -20.38 10.99 -12.64
N GLN A 309 -19.08 11.08 -12.94
CA GLN A 309 -18.60 11.65 -14.21
C GLN A 309 -18.40 10.50 -15.22
N GLU A 310 -19.03 10.57 -16.39
CA GLU A 310 -19.14 9.47 -17.37
C GLU A 310 -17.81 8.97 -17.99
N LYS A 311 -16.65 9.52 -17.62
CA LYS A 311 -15.33 8.96 -17.95
C LYS A 311 -14.31 9.22 -16.83
N PRO A 312 -13.47 8.23 -16.47
CA PRO A 312 -12.25 8.53 -15.73
C PRO A 312 -11.42 9.51 -16.56
N THR A 313 -11.16 10.69 -16.01
CA THR A 313 -10.39 11.75 -16.68
C THR A 313 -8.92 11.35 -16.66
N THR A 314 -8.42 10.73 -17.73
CA THR A 314 -6.98 10.51 -17.93
C THR A 314 -6.27 11.69 -18.61
N ASP A 315 -7.02 12.72 -19.03
CA ASP A 315 -6.48 13.86 -19.76
C ASP A 315 -6.63 15.17 -18.96
N LEU A 316 -5.53 15.55 -18.31
CA LEU A 316 -5.01 16.92 -18.19
C LEU A 316 -3.48 16.84 -18.25
#